data_AF-A0A537G8A7-F1
#
_entry.id   AF-A0A537G8A7-F1
#
_cell.length_a   1.000
_cell.length_b   1.000
_cell.length_c   1.000
_cell.angle_alpha   90.00
_cell.angle_beta   90.00
_cell.angle_gamma   90.00
#
_symmetry.space_group_name_H-M   'P 1'
#
loop_
_entity.id
_entity.type
_entity.pdbx_description
1 polymer ?
#
loop_
_entity_poly.entity_id
_entity_poly.type
_entity_poly.pdbx_seq_one_letter_code
_entity_poly.pdbx_strand_id
1 'polypeptide(L)'
;MIPKYIQHQGVTGPSHWHAPVLSALPLPVFIGIVAIFNFILPPTAQFDRSLAFEPPLLNAVLYTVFLASTSCIVAFIALKSYLENGRPFLVLLGAGALAWGSGSLLGGWLTNMPSGPNPAVTISNTGALLASMFHVASAGINKRASIQNAVRNRKPIMILAYAGVLLFTSFYAFAALEGMVPAFFVPGIGQTLLRMTVLGLAVTLFGVSALLFARLYPRAKSGTLYWYFLSLALTSVGLASVFFGRAPGDPISWTGRTAMFLGGVYLIKAVFFVFKEHHI
;
A
#
# COMPACT_ATOMS: atom_id res chain seq x y z
N MET A 1 -45.79 -13.89 -30.47
CA MET A 1 -45.79 -14.80 -29.31
C MET A 1 -44.40 -14.73 -28.70
N ILE A 2 -44.23 -14.04 -27.57
CA ILE A 2 -42.94 -13.80 -26.91
C ILE A 2 -42.89 -14.73 -25.69
N PRO A 3 -41.87 -15.61 -25.55
CA PRO A 3 -41.76 -16.41 -24.34
C PRO A 3 -41.22 -15.53 -23.21
N LYS A 4 -42.10 -15.22 -22.25
CA LYS A 4 -41.74 -14.94 -20.86
C LYS A 4 -41.13 -16.20 -20.24
N TYR A 5 -40.28 -16.00 -19.23
CA TYR A 5 -39.77 -16.94 -18.22
C TYR A 5 -38.24 -17.09 -18.20
N ILE A 6 -37.57 -16.02 -17.76
CA ILE A 6 -36.43 -16.16 -16.85
C ILE A 6 -36.90 -15.57 -15.54
N GLN A 7 -37.47 -16.43 -14.69
CA GLN A 7 -37.59 -16.14 -13.28
C GLN A 7 -36.17 -15.99 -12.74
N HIS A 8 -35.79 -14.76 -12.40
CA HIS A 8 -34.72 -14.53 -11.45
C HIS A 8 -35.11 -15.26 -10.17
N GLN A 9 -34.58 -16.46 -9.98
CA GLN A 9 -34.56 -17.08 -8.67
C GLN A 9 -33.80 -16.11 -7.76
N GLY A 10 -34.53 -15.57 -6.79
CA GLY A 10 -33.95 -14.85 -5.68
C GLY A 10 -32.99 -15.78 -4.97
N VAL A 11 -31.69 -15.51 -5.13
CA VAL A 11 -30.66 -16.13 -4.32
C VAL A 11 -30.93 -15.72 -2.87
N THR A 12 -31.32 -16.71 -2.09
CA THR A 12 -31.66 -16.61 -0.68
C THR A 12 -30.40 -16.44 0.17
N GLY A 13 -30.36 -15.36 0.95
CA GLY A 13 -29.57 -15.26 2.19
C GLY A 13 -28.23 -14.52 2.09
N PRO A 14 -28.05 -13.38 2.80
CA PRO A 14 -26.74 -12.75 2.89
C PRO A 14 -25.78 -13.62 3.71
N SER A 15 -24.58 -13.87 3.19
CA SER A 15 -23.48 -14.42 3.99
C SER A 15 -23.25 -13.47 5.17
N HIS A 16 -23.48 -13.94 6.38
CA HIS A 16 -23.34 -13.18 7.62
C HIS A 16 -21.85 -13.10 7.95
N TRP A 17 -21.12 -12.35 7.14
CA TRP A 17 -19.76 -11.97 7.45
C TRP A 17 -19.81 -10.89 8.53
N HIS A 18 -19.37 -11.24 9.73
CA HIS A 18 -19.15 -10.29 10.81
C HIS A 18 -17.72 -9.76 10.74
N ALA A 19 -17.56 -8.43 10.70
CA ALA A 19 -16.26 -7.80 10.89
C ALA A 19 -15.72 -8.17 12.28
N PRO A 20 -14.63 -8.94 12.39
CA PRO A 20 -14.08 -9.27 13.68
C PRO A 20 -13.41 -8.02 14.23
N VAL A 21 -13.99 -7.39 15.25
CA VAL A 21 -13.41 -6.20 15.92
C VAL A 21 -11.93 -6.43 16.30
N LEU A 22 -11.58 -7.67 16.66
CA LEU A 22 -10.22 -8.11 16.94
C LEU A 22 -9.22 -7.82 15.80
N SER A 23 -9.68 -7.82 14.55
CA SER A 23 -8.84 -7.56 13.37
C SER A 23 -8.51 -6.08 13.19
N ALA A 24 -9.25 -5.17 13.86
CA ALA A 24 -8.90 -3.76 13.89
C ALA A 24 -7.93 -3.41 15.03
N LEU A 25 -7.78 -4.28 16.06
CA LEU A 25 -6.90 -4.03 17.22
C LEU A 25 -5.45 -3.73 16.88
N PRO A 26 -4.82 -4.29 15.83
CA PRO A 26 -3.44 -3.97 15.52
C PRO A 26 -3.22 -2.47 15.24
N LEU A 27 -4.22 -1.74 14.73
CA LEU A 27 -4.09 -0.29 14.50
C LEU A 27 -3.78 0.50 15.78
N PRO A 28 -4.65 0.51 16.82
CA PRO A 28 -4.35 1.21 18.06
C PRO A 28 -3.13 0.61 18.79
N VAL A 29 -2.86 -0.69 18.65
CA VAL A 29 -1.68 -1.33 19.25
C VAL A 29 -0.39 -0.77 18.66
N PHE A 30 -0.24 -0.72 17.33
CA PHE A 30 0.96 -0.18 16.71
C PHE A 30 1.13 1.32 16.99
N ILE A 31 0.04 2.09 16.99
CA ILE A 31 0.07 3.51 17.40
C ILE A 31 0.55 3.63 18.85
N GLY A 32 0.02 2.82 19.76
CA GLY A 32 0.41 2.80 21.16
C GLY A 32 1.89 2.42 21.35
N ILE A 33 2.38 1.40 20.65
CA ILE A 33 3.79 0.99 20.71
C ILE A 33 4.72 2.10 20.20
N VAL A 34 4.39 2.73 19.06
CA VAL A 34 5.16 3.87 18.54
C VAL A 34 5.17 5.02 19.55
N ALA A 35 4.03 5.34 20.17
CA ALA A 35 3.94 6.37 21.18
C ALA A 35 4.81 6.04 22.41
N ILE A 36 4.70 4.82 22.95
CA ILE A 36 5.50 4.35 24.08
C ILE A 36 6.99 4.46 23.76
N PHE A 37 7.44 3.93 22.62
CA PHE A 37 8.85 4.02 22.22
C PHE A 37 9.30 5.46 22.00
N ASN A 38 8.45 6.34 21.45
CA ASN A 38 8.77 7.75 21.31
C ASN A 38 9.01 8.45 22.66
N PHE A 39 8.32 8.02 23.73
CA PHE A 39 8.52 8.55 25.09
C PHE A 39 9.71 7.95 25.83
N ILE A 40 9.97 6.64 25.68
CA ILE A 40 11.01 5.96 26.48
C ILE A 40 12.39 5.95 25.83
N LEU A 41 12.47 6.01 24.49
CA LEU A 41 13.76 5.98 23.81
C LEU A 41 14.45 7.36 23.92
N PRO A 42 15.78 7.38 24.14
CA PRO A 42 16.52 8.62 24.19
C PRO A 42 16.42 9.40 22.87
N PRO A 43 16.56 10.73 22.90
CA PRO A 43 16.61 11.55 21.68
C PRO A 43 17.74 11.09 20.74
N THR A 44 17.62 11.40 19.46
CA THR A 44 18.58 10.98 18.41
C THR A 44 20.05 11.30 18.75
N ALA A 45 20.32 12.42 19.42
CA ALA A 45 21.67 12.82 19.82
C ALA A 45 22.31 11.91 20.89
N GLN A 46 21.49 11.17 21.65
CA GLN A 46 21.90 10.29 22.75
C GLN A 46 21.54 8.82 22.47
N PHE A 47 21.07 8.51 21.26
CA PHE A 47 20.58 7.18 20.91
C PHE A 47 21.74 6.21 20.70
N ASP A 48 21.79 5.16 21.52
CA ASP A 48 22.76 4.08 21.38
C ASP A 48 22.46 3.25 20.13
N ARG A 49 23.44 3.21 19.21
CA ARG A 49 23.36 2.44 17.96
C ARG A 49 23.29 0.93 18.19
N SER A 50 23.67 0.43 19.37
CA SER A 50 23.51 -0.98 19.73
C SER A 50 22.03 -1.42 19.77
N LEU A 51 21.11 -0.47 19.97
CA LEU A 51 19.66 -0.70 19.95
C LEU A 51 19.06 -0.70 18.53
N ALA A 52 19.86 -0.40 17.51
CA ALA A 52 19.45 -0.48 16.11
C ALA A 52 19.82 -1.85 15.52
N PHE A 53 18.82 -2.55 15.00
CA PHE A 53 18.98 -3.84 14.33
C PHE A 53 18.66 -3.69 12.85
N GLU A 54 19.69 -3.65 11.98
CA GLU A 54 19.51 -3.54 10.53
C GLU A 54 20.22 -4.68 9.76
N PRO A 55 19.74 -5.93 9.86
CA PRO A 55 20.20 -7.03 9.03
C PRO A 55 19.95 -6.75 7.53
N PRO A 56 20.99 -6.74 6.67
CA PRO A 56 20.86 -6.31 5.28
C PRO A 56 19.83 -7.08 4.45
N LEU A 57 19.83 -8.41 4.56
CA LEU A 57 18.97 -9.27 3.75
C LEU A 57 17.56 -9.45 4.33
N LEU A 58 17.42 -9.39 5.66
CA LEU A 58 16.13 -9.63 6.30
C LEU A 58 15.10 -8.59 5.86
N ASN A 59 15.46 -7.30 5.85
CA ASN A 59 14.55 -6.25 5.39
C ASN A 59 14.16 -6.44 3.91
N ALA A 60 15.14 -6.72 3.05
CA ALA A 60 14.88 -6.95 1.64
C ALA A 60 13.90 -8.11 1.42
N VAL A 61 14.10 -9.23 2.14
CA VAL A 61 13.20 -10.40 2.11
C VAL A 61 11.82 -10.05 2.63
N LEU A 62 11.70 -9.40 3.79
CA LEU A 62 10.41 -9.05 4.37
C LEU A 62 9.62 -8.07 3.48
N TYR A 63 10.28 -7.07 2.89
CA TYR A 63 9.65 -6.15 1.93
C TYR A 63 9.21 -6.90 0.67
N THR A 64 10.00 -7.84 0.19
CA THR A 64 9.65 -8.66 -0.98
C THR A 64 8.43 -9.54 -0.69
N VAL A 65 8.41 -10.24 0.43
CA VAL A 65 7.36 -11.20 0.79
C VAL A 65 6.07 -10.47 1.16
N PHE A 66 6.12 -9.52 2.10
CA PHE A 66 4.91 -8.94 2.67
C PHE A 66 4.39 -7.73 1.91
N LEU A 67 5.26 -6.95 1.24
CA LEU A 67 4.82 -5.76 0.51
C LEU A 67 4.76 -6.01 -0.99
N ALA A 68 5.89 -6.38 -1.61
CA ALA A 68 5.95 -6.52 -3.06
C ALA A 68 5.06 -7.66 -3.58
N SER A 69 5.16 -8.86 -3.00
CA SER A 69 4.41 -10.02 -3.49
C SER A 69 2.90 -9.85 -3.30
N THR A 70 2.48 -9.33 -2.14
CA THR A 70 1.05 -9.10 -1.84
C THR A 70 0.47 -8.01 -2.75
N SER A 71 1.21 -6.92 -2.96
CA SER A 71 0.87 -5.89 -3.94
C SER A 71 0.76 -6.42 -5.37
N CYS A 72 1.70 -7.27 -5.80
CA CYS A 72 1.66 -7.87 -7.14
C CYS A 72 0.43 -8.76 -7.31
N ILE A 73 0.03 -9.53 -6.29
CA ILE A 73 -1.19 -10.33 -6.29
C ILE A 73 -2.42 -9.41 -6.42
N VAL A 74 -2.51 -8.36 -5.62
CA VAL A 74 -3.62 -7.38 -5.68
C VAL A 74 -3.68 -6.72 -7.05
N ALA A 75 -2.54 -6.28 -7.59
CA ALA A 75 -2.45 -5.67 -8.90
C ALA A 75 -2.92 -6.65 -9.99
N PHE A 76 -2.47 -7.90 -9.96
CA PHE A 76 -2.89 -8.92 -10.92
C PHE A 76 -4.39 -9.20 -10.88
N ILE A 77 -4.99 -9.29 -9.69
CA ILE A 77 -6.43 -9.52 -9.54
C ILE A 77 -7.22 -8.30 -10.01
N ALA A 78 -6.81 -7.10 -9.60
CA ALA A 78 -7.44 -5.87 -10.03
C ALA A 78 -7.38 -5.69 -11.56
N LEU A 79 -6.26 -6.08 -12.17
CA LEU A 79 -6.09 -6.13 -13.63
C LEU A 79 -7.11 -7.06 -14.28
N LYS A 80 -7.18 -8.33 -13.83
CA LYS A 80 -8.13 -9.31 -14.39
C LYS A 80 -9.57 -8.82 -14.24
N SER A 81 -9.95 -8.40 -13.05
CA SER A 81 -11.29 -7.88 -12.76
C SER A 81 -11.61 -6.62 -13.58
N TYR A 82 -10.62 -5.78 -13.90
CA TYR A 82 -10.79 -4.62 -14.79
C TYR A 82 -11.04 -5.04 -16.23
N LEU A 83 -10.30 -6.02 -16.76
CA LEU A 83 -10.51 -6.51 -18.13
C LEU A 83 -11.91 -7.12 -18.29
N GLU A 84 -12.39 -7.83 -17.27
CA GLU A 84 -13.72 -8.45 -17.25
C GLU A 84 -14.85 -7.41 -17.07
N ASN A 85 -14.75 -6.54 -16.06
CA ASN A 85 -15.86 -5.69 -15.63
C ASN A 85 -15.78 -4.24 -16.12
N GLY A 86 -14.61 -3.81 -16.64
CA GLY A 86 -14.37 -2.47 -17.17
C GLY A 86 -14.46 -1.35 -16.14
N ARG A 87 -14.43 -1.66 -14.83
CA ARG A 87 -14.62 -0.65 -13.77
C ARG A 87 -13.32 0.15 -13.55
N PRO A 88 -13.27 1.46 -13.86
CA PRO A 88 -12.02 2.23 -13.84
C PRO A 88 -11.33 2.31 -12.48
N PHE A 89 -12.07 2.19 -11.37
CA PHE A 89 -11.43 2.17 -10.05
C PHE A 89 -10.46 0.99 -9.90
N LEU A 90 -10.72 -0.16 -10.55
CA LEU A 90 -9.87 -1.35 -10.45
C LEU A 90 -8.49 -1.14 -11.09
N VAL A 91 -8.42 -0.44 -12.22
CA VAL A 91 -7.12 -0.16 -12.85
C VAL A 91 -6.27 0.77 -11.97
N LEU A 92 -6.90 1.74 -11.30
CA LEU A 92 -6.21 2.63 -10.36
C LEU A 92 -5.82 1.90 -9.07
N LEU A 93 -6.70 1.06 -8.53
CA LEU A 93 -6.42 0.23 -7.36
C LEU A 93 -5.17 -0.62 -7.59
N GLY A 94 -5.13 -1.32 -8.72
CA GLY A 94 -4.00 -2.16 -9.06
C GLY A 94 -2.74 -1.40 -9.46
N ALA A 95 -2.86 -0.22 -10.09
CA ALA A 95 -1.72 0.68 -10.33
C ALA A 95 -1.12 1.18 -9.00
N GLY A 96 -1.96 1.51 -8.01
CA GLY A 96 -1.52 1.87 -6.67
C GLY A 96 -0.80 0.72 -5.96
N ALA A 97 -1.37 -0.48 -6.02
CA ALA A 97 -0.72 -1.68 -5.47
C ALA A 97 0.63 -1.94 -6.16
N LEU A 98 0.71 -1.82 -7.48
CA LEU A 98 1.94 -2.01 -8.26
C LEU A 98 3.01 -0.96 -7.92
N ALA A 99 2.62 0.30 -7.73
CA ALA A 99 3.52 1.37 -7.30
C ALA A 99 4.09 1.08 -5.91
N TRP A 100 3.24 0.68 -4.96
CA TRP A 100 3.67 0.29 -3.62
C TRP A 100 4.61 -0.92 -3.65
N GLY A 101 4.27 -1.95 -4.42
CA GLY A 101 5.03 -3.19 -4.49
C GLY A 101 6.40 -3.00 -5.15
N SER A 102 6.45 -2.31 -6.29
CA SER A 102 7.71 -2.04 -7.00
C SER A 102 8.62 -1.10 -6.22
N GLY A 103 8.07 -0.03 -5.63
CA GLY A 103 8.83 0.87 -4.76
C GLY A 103 9.38 0.18 -3.52
N SER A 104 8.59 -0.69 -2.88
CA SER A 104 9.01 -1.48 -1.72
C SER A 104 10.08 -2.51 -2.07
N LEU A 105 9.95 -3.18 -3.23
CA LEU A 105 10.92 -4.15 -3.71
C LEU A 105 12.28 -3.48 -3.91
N LEU A 106 12.33 -2.42 -4.72
CA LEU A 106 13.57 -1.71 -5.00
C LEU A 106 14.14 -1.06 -3.74
N GLY A 107 13.30 -0.44 -2.89
CA GLY A 107 13.74 0.10 -1.62
C GLY A 107 14.40 -0.95 -0.73
N GLY A 108 13.79 -2.12 -0.58
CA GLY A 108 14.35 -3.21 0.24
C GLY A 108 15.72 -3.68 -0.25
N TRP A 109 15.88 -3.91 -1.56
CA TRP A 109 17.12 -4.45 -2.13
C TRP A 109 18.23 -3.40 -2.29
N LEU A 110 17.89 -2.13 -2.47
CA LEU A 110 18.88 -1.06 -2.68
C LEU A 110 19.36 -0.40 -1.38
N THR A 111 18.72 -0.68 -0.23
CA THR A 111 19.03 0.02 1.05
C THR A 111 20.47 -0.16 1.51
N ASN A 112 21.08 -1.31 1.20
CA ASN A 112 22.42 -1.67 1.67
C ASN A 112 23.49 -1.54 0.58
N MET A 113 23.21 -0.80 -0.49
CA MET A 113 24.19 -0.54 -1.56
C MET A 113 25.35 0.33 -1.04
N PRO A 114 26.54 0.24 -1.64
CA PRO A 114 27.69 1.08 -1.28
C PRO A 114 27.42 2.59 -1.36
N SER A 115 26.47 3.00 -2.21
CA SER A 115 25.97 4.39 -2.33
C SER A 115 25.21 4.88 -1.09
N GLY A 116 25.02 4.03 -0.08
CA GLY A 116 24.23 4.29 1.11
C GLY A 116 22.72 4.15 0.88
N PRO A 117 21.91 4.39 1.93
CA PRO A 117 20.48 4.10 1.92
C PRO A 117 19.63 5.15 1.19
N ASN A 118 20.21 6.27 0.74
CA ASN A 118 19.45 7.38 0.18
C ASN A 118 18.66 6.99 -1.08
N PRO A 119 19.23 6.33 -2.11
CA PRO A 119 18.46 5.93 -3.29
C PRO A 119 17.26 5.05 -2.94
N ALA A 120 17.45 4.08 -2.03
CA ALA A 120 16.39 3.20 -1.58
C ALA A 120 15.24 3.94 -0.89
N VAL A 121 15.56 4.86 0.03
CA VAL A 121 14.57 5.70 0.74
C VAL A 121 13.82 6.61 -0.23
N THR A 122 14.55 7.20 -1.19
CA THR A 122 13.96 8.04 -2.25
C THR A 122 12.95 7.24 -3.07
N ILE A 123 13.32 6.05 -3.53
CA ILE A 123 12.46 5.18 -4.35
C ILE A 123 11.24 4.71 -3.55
N SER A 124 11.44 4.22 -2.32
CA SER A 124 10.34 3.70 -1.50
C SER A 124 9.33 4.77 -1.14
N ASN A 125 9.78 5.97 -0.76
CA ASN A 125 8.89 7.04 -0.31
C ASN A 125 8.13 7.67 -1.48
N THR A 126 8.77 7.84 -2.64
CA THR A 126 8.08 8.31 -3.85
C THR A 126 7.10 7.24 -4.37
N GLY A 127 7.48 5.96 -4.31
CA GLY A 127 6.56 4.85 -4.59
C GLY A 127 5.34 4.83 -3.66
N ALA A 128 5.54 5.11 -2.36
CA ALA A 128 4.47 5.27 -1.37
C ALA A 128 3.52 6.41 -1.74
N LEU A 129 4.08 7.57 -2.10
CA LEU A 129 3.29 8.73 -2.52
C LEU A 129 2.47 8.41 -3.76
N LEU A 130 3.09 7.85 -4.80
CA LEU A 130 2.39 7.47 -6.03
C LEU A 130 1.28 6.45 -5.77
N ALA A 131 1.56 5.42 -4.95
CA ALA A 131 0.57 4.42 -4.55
C ALA A 131 -0.63 5.06 -3.84
N SER A 132 -0.36 5.93 -2.88
CA SER A 132 -1.40 6.61 -2.10
C SER A 132 -2.31 7.50 -2.99
N MET A 133 -1.74 8.20 -3.97
CA MET A 133 -2.49 8.99 -4.95
C MET A 133 -3.45 8.11 -5.76
N PHE A 134 -2.97 6.97 -6.26
CA PHE A 134 -3.80 6.00 -6.98
C PHE A 134 -4.90 5.41 -6.12
N HIS A 135 -4.62 5.09 -4.85
CA HIS A 135 -5.63 4.55 -3.93
C HIS A 135 -6.70 5.57 -3.55
N VAL A 136 -6.34 6.85 -3.37
CA VAL A 136 -7.32 7.93 -3.17
C VAL A 136 -8.17 8.13 -4.43
N ALA A 137 -7.54 8.19 -5.61
CA ALA A 137 -8.25 8.32 -6.89
C ALA A 137 -9.20 7.13 -7.13
N SER A 138 -8.75 5.91 -6.84
CA SER A 138 -9.57 4.70 -6.90
C SER A 138 -10.78 4.79 -5.99
N ALA A 139 -10.61 5.25 -4.75
CA ALA A 139 -11.71 5.37 -3.79
C ALA A 139 -12.73 6.46 -4.19
N GLY A 140 -12.29 7.50 -4.89
CA GLY A 140 -13.13 8.60 -5.36
C GLY A 140 -13.92 8.31 -6.64
N ILE A 141 -13.49 7.35 -7.46
CA ILE A 141 -14.16 7.05 -8.74
C ILE A 141 -15.29 6.04 -8.55
N ASN A 142 -16.52 6.57 -8.58
CA ASN A 142 -17.76 5.78 -8.60
C ASN A 142 -18.43 5.71 -9.99
N LYS A 143 -17.74 6.14 -11.06
CA LYS A 143 -18.34 6.18 -12.39
C LYS A 143 -18.35 4.79 -13.04
N ARG A 144 -19.53 4.35 -13.50
CA ARG A 144 -19.68 3.19 -14.38
C ARG A 144 -19.21 3.60 -15.78
N ALA A 145 -18.24 2.89 -16.34
CA ALA A 145 -17.77 3.19 -17.69
C ALA A 145 -18.89 2.89 -18.71
N SER A 146 -19.04 3.75 -19.73
CA SER A 146 -20.02 3.54 -20.82
C SER A 146 -19.75 2.24 -21.56
N ILE A 147 -20.75 1.34 -21.62
CA ILE A 147 -20.62 -0.07 -22.03
C ILE A 147 -19.89 -0.23 -23.38
N GLN A 148 -20.12 0.66 -24.35
CA GLN A 148 -19.63 0.51 -25.72
C GLN A 148 -18.17 0.98 -25.92
N ASN A 149 -17.82 2.16 -25.41
CA ASN A 149 -16.44 2.68 -25.46
C ASN A 149 -15.53 2.00 -24.42
N ALA A 150 -16.13 1.46 -23.36
CA ALA A 150 -15.39 0.82 -22.27
C ALA A 150 -14.83 -0.54 -22.63
N VAL A 151 -15.26 -1.27 -23.69
CA VAL A 151 -14.67 -2.58 -24.03
C VAL A 151 -13.41 -2.43 -24.88
N ARG A 152 -13.45 -1.59 -25.93
CA ARG A 152 -12.32 -1.38 -26.85
C ARG A 152 -11.08 -0.81 -26.14
N ASN A 153 -11.30 0.05 -25.14
CA ASN A 153 -10.20 0.79 -24.49
C ASN A 153 -9.67 0.16 -23.20
N ARG A 154 -10.17 -1.00 -22.74
CA ARG A 154 -9.70 -1.62 -21.47
C ARG A 154 -8.22 -1.97 -21.53
N LYS A 155 -7.83 -2.78 -22.51
CA LYS A 155 -6.44 -3.23 -22.67
C LYS A 155 -5.46 -2.07 -22.78
N PRO A 156 -5.66 -1.06 -23.66
CA PRO A 156 -4.70 0.04 -23.75
C PRO A 156 -4.65 0.89 -22.48
N ILE A 157 -5.78 1.17 -21.81
CA ILE A 157 -5.79 1.91 -20.53
C ILE A 157 -5.02 1.14 -19.44
N MET A 158 -5.27 -0.17 -19.34
CA MET A 158 -4.57 -1.06 -18.41
C MET A 158 -3.06 -1.08 -18.67
N ILE A 159 -2.65 -1.28 -19.93
CA ILE A 159 -1.24 -1.28 -20.33
C ILE A 159 -0.62 0.06 -19.96
N LEU A 160 -1.25 1.18 -20.34
CA LEU A 160 -0.73 2.51 -20.06
C LEU A 160 -0.56 2.76 -18.56
N ALA A 161 -1.53 2.37 -17.74
CA ALA A 161 -1.45 2.54 -16.29
C ALA A 161 -0.34 1.70 -15.67
N TYR A 162 -0.26 0.40 -16.00
CA TYR A 162 0.67 -0.53 -15.35
C TYR A 162 2.10 -0.36 -15.88
N ALA A 163 2.26 -0.26 -17.20
CA ALA A 163 3.55 0.04 -17.80
C ALA A 163 4.02 1.44 -17.38
N GLY A 164 3.10 2.42 -17.31
CA GLY A 164 3.42 3.76 -16.81
C GLY A 164 3.98 3.75 -15.40
N VAL A 165 3.38 3.00 -14.47
CA VAL A 165 3.91 2.82 -13.11
C VAL A 165 5.28 2.17 -13.12
N LEU A 166 5.46 1.07 -13.84
CA LEU A 166 6.75 0.35 -13.88
C LEU A 166 7.86 1.17 -14.53
N LEU A 167 7.57 1.87 -15.63
CA LEU A 167 8.50 2.77 -16.30
C LEU A 167 8.85 3.94 -15.39
N PHE A 168 7.85 4.59 -14.77
CA PHE A 168 8.10 5.65 -13.81
C PHE A 168 9.00 5.18 -12.67
N THR A 169 8.67 4.06 -12.02
CA THR A 169 9.47 3.51 -10.92
C THR A 169 10.89 3.19 -11.37
N SER A 170 11.07 2.61 -12.56
CA SER A 170 12.38 2.24 -13.09
C SER A 170 13.24 3.46 -13.44
N PHE A 171 12.68 4.44 -14.17
CA PHE A 171 13.38 5.68 -14.51
C PHE A 171 13.70 6.51 -13.27
N TYR A 172 12.76 6.60 -12.31
CA TYR A 172 12.99 7.31 -11.07
C TYR A 172 14.05 6.63 -10.19
N ALA A 173 14.07 5.29 -10.17
CA ALA A 173 15.12 4.53 -9.49
C ALA A 173 16.49 4.75 -10.12
N PHE A 174 16.57 4.73 -11.45
CA PHE A 174 17.80 5.07 -12.17
C PHE A 174 18.27 6.48 -11.83
N ALA A 175 17.39 7.48 -11.93
CA ALA A 175 17.71 8.87 -11.58
C ALA A 175 18.17 9.03 -10.12
N ALA A 176 17.56 8.28 -9.18
CA ALA A 176 17.95 8.30 -7.78
C ALA A 176 19.34 7.65 -7.54
N LEU A 177 19.68 6.60 -8.29
CA LEU A 177 20.99 5.95 -8.23
C LEU A 177 22.10 6.83 -8.81
N GLU A 178 21.80 7.55 -9.89
CA GLU A 178 22.71 8.51 -10.54
C GLU A 178 22.79 9.85 -9.79
N GLY A 179 22.12 9.99 -8.64
CA GLY A 179 22.16 11.23 -7.84
C GLY A 179 21.45 12.43 -8.49
N MET A 180 20.63 12.21 -9.51
CA MET A 180 19.87 13.27 -10.21
C MET A 180 18.68 13.78 -9.39
N VAL A 181 18.25 13.02 -8.38
CA VAL A 181 17.15 13.39 -7.48
C VAL A 181 17.73 14.02 -6.21
N PRO A 182 17.20 15.15 -5.72
CA PRO A 182 17.62 15.73 -4.45
C PRO A 182 17.54 14.72 -3.31
N ALA A 183 18.53 14.74 -2.41
CA ALA A 183 18.63 13.73 -1.36
C ALA A 183 17.42 13.73 -0.42
N PHE A 184 16.90 12.54 -0.12
CA PHE A 184 15.87 12.31 0.89
C PHE A 184 16.49 12.04 2.26
N PHE A 185 17.73 11.54 2.27
CA PHE A 185 18.48 11.23 3.46
C PHE A 185 19.97 11.53 3.23
N VAL A 186 20.59 12.21 4.18
CA VAL A 186 22.03 12.49 4.16
C VAL A 186 22.68 11.75 5.32
N PRO A 187 23.62 10.81 5.06
CA PRO A 187 24.35 10.12 6.12
C PRO A 187 24.99 11.10 7.12
N GLY A 188 24.89 10.81 8.41
CA GLY A 188 25.42 11.68 9.48
C GLY A 188 24.56 12.90 9.82
N ILE A 189 23.73 13.39 8.90
CA ILE A 189 22.82 14.54 9.13
C ILE A 189 21.40 14.06 9.44
N GLY A 190 20.88 13.11 8.65
CA GLY A 190 19.55 12.54 8.83
C GLY A 190 18.59 12.81 7.68
N GLN A 191 17.30 12.89 8.02
CA GLN A 191 16.20 13.03 7.06
C GLN A 191 16.11 14.47 6.51
N THR A 192 15.85 14.64 5.21
CA THR A 192 15.69 15.99 4.61
C THR A 192 14.23 16.47 4.65
N LEU A 193 14.03 17.79 4.52
CA LEU A 193 12.68 18.37 4.46
C LEU A 193 11.87 17.80 3.29
N LEU A 194 12.50 17.60 2.13
CA LEU A 194 11.84 16.99 0.96
C LEU A 194 11.28 15.61 1.29
N ARG A 195 12.08 14.76 1.95
CA ARG A 195 11.62 13.44 2.39
C ARG A 195 10.42 13.54 3.32
N MET A 196 10.47 14.44 4.30
CA MET A 196 9.38 14.61 5.28
C MET A 196 8.08 15.06 4.61
N THR A 197 8.15 15.97 3.64
CA THR A 197 6.99 16.39 2.87
C THR A 197 6.41 15.25 2.03
N VAL A 198 7.25 14.53 1.27
CA VAL A 198 6.82 13.40 0.43
C VAL A 198 6.19 12.30 1.28
N LEU A 199 6.86 11.92 2.37
CA LEU A 199 6.37 10.91 3.29
C LEU A 199 5.07 11.36 4.00
N GLY A 200 4.99 12.62 4.42
CA GLY A 200 3.82 13.17 5.11
C GLY A 200 2.59 13.18 4.22
N LEU A 201 2.76 13.54 2.95
CA LEU A 201 1.72 13.43 1.94
C LEU A 201 1.30 11.97 1.74
N ALA A 202 2.25 11.04 1.62
CA ALA A 202 1.95 9.62 1.45
C ALA A 202 1.15 9.06 2.64
N VAL A 203 1.59 9.33 3.88
CA VAL A 203 0.90 8.94 5.13
C VAL A 203 -0.53 9.47 5.13
N THR A 204 -0.70 10.76 4.83
CA THR A 204 -2.00 11.43 4.82
C THR A 204 -2.92 10.82 3.77
N LEU A 205 -2.45 10.63 2.55
CA LEU A 205 -3.24 10.09 1.45
C LEU A 205 -3.59 8.61 1.66
N PHE A 206 -2.69 7.80 2.21
CA PHE A 206 -3.04 6.43 2.63
C PHE A 206 -4.11 6.44 3.73
N GLY A 207 -4.01 7.33 4.71
CA GLY A 207 -5.01 7.50 5.77
C GLY A 207 -6.37 7.95 5.20
N VAL A 208 -6.38 8.91 4.28
CA VAL A 208 -7.58 9.35 3.57
C VAL A 208 -8.18 8.21 2.77
N SER A 209 -7.37 7.46 2.01
CA SER A 209 -7.85 6.31 1.25
C SER A 209 -8.47 5.25 2.17
N ALA A 210 -7.82 4.93 3.29
CA ALA A 210 -8.37 4.02 4.30
C ALA A 210 -9.74 4.50 4.81
N LEU A 211 -9.89 5.79 5.14
CA LEU A 211 -11.18 6.35 5.57
C LEU A 211 -12.24 6.29 4.48
N LEU A 212 -11.88 6.56 3.22
CA LEU A 212 -12.82 6.48 2.09
C LEU A 212 -13.31 5.04 1.89
N PHE A 213 -12.42 4.05 1.88
CA PHE A 213 -12.80 2.64 1.78
C PHE A 213 -13.57 2.14 3.01
N ALA A 214 -13.23 2.61 4.22
CA ALA A 214 -13.96 2.32 5.45
C ALA A 214 -15.40 2.87 5.41
N ARG A 215 -15.64 4.02 4.76
CA ARG A 215 -17.01 4.55 4.56
C ARG A 215 -17.82 3.75 3.54
N LEU A 216 -17.17 3.12 2.57
CA LEU A 216 -17.83 2.24 1.58
C LEU A 216 -18.21 0.88 2.19
N TYR A 217 -17.45 0.42 3.18
CA TYR A 217 -17.64 -0.91 3.78
C TYR A 217 -19.06 -1.16 4.34
N PRO A 218 -19.66 -0.32 5.22
CA PRO A 218 -20.97 -0.60 5.80
C PRO A 218 -22.10 -0.73 4.77
N ARG A 219 -21.98 -0.02 3.65
CA ARG A 219 -22.96 -0.05 2.55
C ARG A 219 -22.84 -1.32 1.72
N ALA A 220 -21.60 -1.76 1.47
CA ALA A 220 -21.32 -2.94 0.65
C ALA A 220 -21.38 -4.26 1.44
N LYS A 221 -21.22 -4.22 2.77
CA LYS A 221 -21.07 -5.39 3.65
C LYS A 221 -20.03 -6.40 3.14
N SER A 222 -18.97 -5.91 2.49
CA SER A 222 -17.94 -6.73 1.84
C SER A 222 -16.75 -6.93 2.77
N GLY A 223 -16.37 -8.19 2.96
CA GLY A 223 -15.16 -8.57 3.70
C GLY A 223 -13.91 -8.06 2.99
N THR A 224 -13.92 -8.04 1.65
CA THR A 224 -12.84 -7.47 0.83
C THR A 224 -12.52 -6.03 1.26
N LEU A 225 -13.54 -5.16 1.28
CA LEU A 225 -13.36 -3.75 1.61
C LEU A 225 -12.87 -3.56 3.04
N TYR A 226 -13.32 -4.40 3.98
CA TYR A 226 -12.90 -4.34 5.37
C TYR A 226 -11.39 -4.59 5.53
N TRP A 227 -10.90 -5.71 5.01
CA TRP A 227 -9.49 -6.04 5.09
C TRP A 227 -8.62 -5.06 4.29
N TYR A 228 -9.15 -4.54 3.19
CA TYR A 228 -8.46 -3.58 2.35
C TYR A 228 -8.25 -2.23 3.07
N PHE A 229 -9.29 -1.66 3.69
CA PHE A 229 -9.10 -0.38 4.39
C PHE A 229 -8.19 -0.52 5.61
N LEU A 230 -8.25 -1.65 6.33
CA LEU A 230 -7.37 -1.91 7.47
C LEU A 230 -5.91 -2.03 7.02
N SER A 231 -5.66 -2.66 5.87
CA SER A 231 -4.33 -2.68 5.26
C SER A 231 -3.80 -1.28 4.98
N LEU A 232 -4.59 -0.43 4.31
CA LEU A 232 -4.17 0.94 4.01
C LEU A 232 -3.91 1.77 5.28
N ALA A 233 -4.73 1.57 6.32
CA ALA A 233 -4.53 2.22 7.62
C ALA A 233 -3.24 1.74 8.29
N LEU A 234 -2.94 0.43 8.26
CA LEU A 234 -1.69 -0.13 8.79
C LEU A 234 -0.47 0.37 8.02
N THR A 235 -0.57 0.50 6.70
CA THR A 235 0.48 1.13 5.87
C THR A 235 0.69 2.59 6.24
N SER A 236 -0.39 3.36 6.45
CA SER A 236 -0.32 4.75 6.90
C SER A 236 0.38 4.87 8.26
N VAL A 237 -0.01 4.05 9.25
CA VAL A 237 0.62 4.01 10.58
C VAL A 237 2.09 3.59 10.48
N GLY A 238 2.38 2.58 9.67
CA GLY A 238 3.74 2.08 9.47
C GLY A 238 4.66 3.14 8.86
N LEU A 239 4.20 3.87 7.85
CA LEU A 239 4.92 5.00 7.27
C LEU A 239 5.05 6.17 8.26
N ALA A 240 4.01 6.44 9.08
CA ALA A 240 4.03 7.52 10.07
C ALA A 240 5.08 7.30 11.17
N SER A 241 5.39 6.04 11.51
CA SER A 241 6.44 5.72 12.49
C SER A 241 7.81 6.34 12.15
N VAL A 242 8.09 6.55 10.86
CA VAL A 242 9.38 7.08 10.38
C VAL A 242 9.65 8.51 10.85
N PHE A 243 8.60 9.29 11.15
CA PHE A 243 8.75 10.62 11.76
C PHE A 243 9.29 10.57 13.18
N PHE A 244 9.13 9.44 13.86
CA PHE A 244 9.51 9.25 15.24
C PHE A 244 10.78 8.39 15.39
N GLY A 245 11.28 7.78 14.32
CA GLY A 245 12.53 7.01 14.35
C GLY A 245 13.75 7.87 14.70
N ARG A 246 14.63 7.32 15.53
CA ARG A 246 15.93 7.83 15.99
C ARG A 246 17.05 7.36 15.07
N ALA A 247 16.96 6.11 14.60
CA ALA A 247 17.90 5.52 13.65
C ALA A 247 17.19 4.47 12.76
N PRO A 248 17.71 4.18 11.56
CA PRO A 248 17.29 3.00 10.81
C PRO A 248 17.37 1.75 11.70
N GLY A 249 16.27 0.99 11.77
CA GLY A 249 16.17 -0.30 12.46
C GLY A 249 16.16 -0.21 13.97
N ASP A 250 15.91 0.98 14.50
CA ASP A 250 15.52 1.11 15.90
C ASP A 250 14.15 0.45 16.17
N PRO A 251 13.72 0.35 17.44
CA PRO A 251 12.44 -0.26 17.79
C PRO A 251 11.22 0.40 17.14
N ILE A 252 11.24 1.73 16.91
CA ILE A 252 10.14 2.45 16.26
C ILE A 252 10.05 2.06 14.77
N SER A 253 11.20 2.00 14.09
CA SER A 253 11.33 1.60 12.71
C SER A 253 10.82 0.17 12.50
N TRP A 254 11.21 -0.77 13.37
CA TRP A 254 10.69 -2.14 13.32
C TRP A 254 9.20 -2.23 13.61
N THR A 255 8.70 -1.44 14.56
CA THR A 255 7.26 -1.35 14.84
C THR A 255 6.49 -0.91 13.59
N GLY A 256 6.98 0.13 12.91
CA GLY A 256 6.39 0.62 11.67
C GLY A 256 6.42 -0.39 10.53
N ARG A 257 7.58 -1.03 10.30
CA ARG A 257 7.74 -2.08 9.29
C ARG A 257 6.79 -3.25 9.55
N THR A 258 6.68 -3.69 10.80
CA THR A 258 5.77 -4.77 11.20
C THR A 258 4.32 -4.40 10.95
N ALA A 259 3.91 -3.15 11.22
CA ALA A 259 2.59 -2.66 10.87
C ALA A 259 2.33 -2.76 9.36
N MET A 260 3.28 -2.32 8.52
CA MET A 260 3.17 -2.44 7.06
C MET A 260 3.11 -3.90 6.59
N PHE A 261 3.92 -4.79 7.18
CA PHE A 261 3.91 -6.22 6.84
C PHE A 261 2.58 -6.88 7.19
N LEU A 262 2.01 -6.57 8.35
CA LEU A 262 0.66 -7.00 8.70
C LEU A 262 -0.38 -6.41 7.74
N GLY A 263 -0.19 -5.15 7.31
CA GLY A 263 -0.97 -4.53 6.25
C GLY A 263 -0.93 -5.34 4.94
N GLY A 264 0.23 -5.88 4.58
CA GLY A 264 0.40 -6.83 3.47
C GLY A 264 -0.39 -8.13 3.65
N VAL A 265 -0.37 -8.72 4.85
CA VAL A 265 -1.19 -9.90 5.19
C VAL A 265 -2.68 -9.58 5.03
N TYR A 266 -3.10 -8.37 5.43
CA TYR A 266 -4.49 -7.94 5.29
C TYR A 266 -4.89 -7.74 3.82
N LEU A 267 -3.98 -7.34 2.94
CA LEU A 267 -4.24 -7.34 1.49
C LEU A 267 -4.52 -8.74 0.95
N ILE A 268 -3.74 -9.75 1.37
CA ILE A 268 -4.00 -11.15 0.97
C ILE A 268 -5.38 -11.58 1.47
N LYS A 269 -5.74 -11.24 2.72
CA LYS A 269 -7.08 -11.54 3.23
C LYS A 269 -8.18 -10.84 2.42
N ALA A 270 -7.99 -9.58 2.04
CA ALA A 270 -8.94 -8.88 1.18
C ALA A 270 -9.14 -9.65 -0.14
N VAL A 271 -8.05 -10.08 -0.77
CA VAL A 271 -8.05 -10.91 -1.97
C VAL A 271 -8.78 -12.24 -1.77
N PHE A 272 -8.55 -12.93 -0.66
CA PHE A 272 -9.26 -14.18 -0.36
C PHE A 272 -10.77 -13.97 -0.29
N PHE A 273 -11.21 -12.85 0.29
CA PHE A 273 -12.64 -12.51 0.34
C PHE A 273 -13.23 -12.14 -1.03
N VAL A 274 -12.44 -11.58 -1.95
CA VAL A 274 -12.89 -11.36 -3.35
C VAL A 274 -13.32 -12.69 -3.96
N PHE A 275 -12.49 -13.73 -3.86
CA PHE A 275 -12.83 -15.04 -4.43
C PHE A 275 -14.02 -15.67 -3.72
N LYS A 276 -14.09 -15.59 -2.39
CA LYS A 276 -15.23 -16.11 -1.64
C LYS A 276 -16.55 -15.44 -2.02
N GLU A 277 -16.53 -14.12 -2.24
CA GLU A 277 -17.72 -13.33 -2.62
C GLU A 277 -18.17 -13.60 -4.07
N HIS A 278 -17.29 -14.13 -4.94
CA HIS A 278 -17.62 -14.48 -6.33
C HIS A 278 -18.11 -15.93 -6.53
N HIS A 279 -17.87 -16.82 -5.57
CA HIS A 279 -18.30 -18.23 -5.62
C HIS A 279 -19.62 -18.51 -4.87
N ILE A 280 -20.34 -17.46 -4.48
CA ILE A 280 -21.70 -17.50 -3.90
C ILE A 280 -22.64 -16.80 -4.87
#